data_AF-A0A0V0J5X1-F1
#
_entry.id   AF-A0A0V0J5X1-F1
#
_cell.length_a   1.000
_cell.length_b   1.000
_cell.length_c   1.000
_cell.angle_alpha   90.00
_cell.angle_beta   90.00
_cell.angle_gamma   90.00
#
_symmetry.space_group_name_H-M   'P 1'
#
loop_
_entity.id
_entity.type
_entity.pdbx_description
1 polymer ?
#
loop_
_entity_poly.entity_id
_entity_poly.type
_entity_poly.pdbx_seq_one_letter_code
_entity_poly.pdbx_strand_id
1 'polypeptide(L)'
;MLTVASEELEDCPFYMQVDQLASVIRTSPPKMTELRSAFLNAGYRVSFSHAATASLKTDAPPSFIWDVMCAWKRRVEVAKATAASEPSDSARPSPQKTAEEEEAKTITLEDSGTDDEMRTKRPDVDGRAVVEQKAAKRKSQGKKHPPSEAALRVEATLMERPHNPRVDFTPHPNANPSSRVEGLLRYQLNPLPNWGPKARARSVKKPILTALKEPGNLTATKQPRNHS
;
A
#
# COMPACT_ATOMS: atom_id res chain seq x y z
N MET A 1 8.84 -6.26 13.94
CA MET A 1 10.13 -6.68 13.39
C MET A 1 10.80 -7.53 14.43
N LEU A 2 11.35 -6.95 15.50
CA LEU A 2 11.70 -7.69 16.72
C LEU A 2 10.52 -8.57 17.19
N THR A 3 9.36 -7.94 17.40
CA THR A 3 8.07 -8.57 17.73
C THR A 3 7.59 -9.67 16.77
N VAL A 4 7.99 -9.63 15.50
CA VAL A 4 7.57 -10.61 14.48
C VAL A 4 8.58 -11.75 14.39
N ALA A 5 9.86 -11.46 14.60
CA ALA A 5 10.93 -12.44 14.66
C ALA A 5 10.84 -13.29 15.94
N SER A 6 10.42 -12.73 17.07
CA SER A 6 10.16 -13.50 18.31
C SER A 6 8.91 -14.38 18.23
N GLU A 7 8.01 -14.13 17.28
CA GLU A 7 6.85 -15.00 16.97
C GLU A 7 7.13 -15.92 15.75
N GLU A 8 8.37 -15.95 15.24
CA GLU A 8 8.75 -16.67 14.02
C GLU A 8 9.21 -18.10 14.32
N LEU A 9 8.78 -19.07 13.50
CA LEU A 9 9.28 -20.44 13.59
C LEU A 9 10.75 -20.49 13.12
N GLU A 10 11.66 -20.73 14.07
CA GLU A 10 13.09 -20.94 13.80
C GLU A 10 13.34 -22.29 13.11
N ASP A 11 12.61 -23.35 13.51
CA ASP A 11 12.67 -24.71 12.96
C ASP A 11 12.58 -24.79 11.42
N CYS A 12 11.85 -23.86 10.80
CA CYS A 12 11.61 -23.84 9.36
C CYS A 12 12.47 -22.75 8.71
N PRO A 13 13.54 -23.10 7.96
CA PRO A 13 14.45 -22.10 7.39
C PRO A 13 13.86 -21.33 6.21
N PHE A 14 12.87 -21.90 5.50
CA PHE A 14 12.27 -21.30 4.31
C PHE A 14 10.92 -20.66 4.61
N TYR A 15 10.71 -19.45 4.10
CA TYR A 15 9.40 -18.81 4.04
C TYR A 15 8.84 -18.83 2.62
N MET A 16 7.53 -18.73 2.49
CA MET A 16 6.82 -18.63 1.21
C MET A 16 6.11 -17.29 1.13
N GLN A 17 6.25 -16.58 0.01
CA GLN A 17 5.50 -15.36 -0.26
C GLN A 17 4.18 -15.70 -0.96
N VAL A 18 3.06 -15.35 -0.33
CA VAL A 18 1.70 -15.71 -0.80
C VAL A 18 1.42 -15.15 -2.20
N ASP A 19 1.95 -13.97 -2.53
CA ASP A 19 1.82 -13.36 -3.87
C ASP A 19 2.45 -14.23 -4.97
N GLN A 20 3.55 -14.92 -4.67
CA GLN A 20 4.24 -15.77 -5.65
C GLN A 20 3.47 -17.08 -5.87
N LEU A 21 2.93 -17.67 -4.80
CA LEU A 21 2.03 -18.83 -4.90
C LEU A 21 0.77 -18.48 -5.71
N ALA A 22 0.16 -17.32 -5.44
CA ALA A 22 -1.01 -16.82 -6.16
C ALA A 22 -0.72 -16.53 -7.64
N SER A 23 0.48 -16.04 -7.96
CA SER A 23 0.95 -15.82 -9.34
C SER A 23 1.08 -17.12 -10.14
N VAL A 24 1.61 -18.19 -9.54
CA VAL A 24 1.74 -19.52 -10.21
C VAL A 24 0.39 -20.09 -10.63
N ILE A 25 -0.63 -19.97 -9.77
CA ILE A 25 -1.98 -20.49 -10.05
C ILE A 25 -2.94 -19.45 -10.65
N ARG A 26 -2.47 -18.24 -10.95
CA ARG A 26 -3.25 -17.13 -11.55
C ARG A 26 -4.54 -16.78 -10.79
N THR A 27 -4.44 -16.59 -9.46
CA THR A 27 -5.56 -16.14 -8.63
C THR A 27 -5.20 -14.91 -7.79
N SER A 28 -6.19 -14.29 -7.14
CA SER A 28 -5.94 -13.21 -6.17
C SER A 28 -5.38 -13.79 -4.86
N PRO A 29 -4.35 -13.18 -4.24
CA PRO A 29 -3.78 -13.71 -3.01
C PRO A 29 -4.82 -13.72 -1.87
N PRO A 30 -4.95 -14.82 -1.11
CA PRO A 30 -5.87 -14.90 0.04
C PRO A 30 -5.53 -13.89 1.13
N LYS A 31 -6.51 -13.54 1.98
CA LYS A 31 -6.18 -12.78 3.19
C LYS A 31 -5.32 -13.65 4.08
N MET A 32 -4.29 -13.03 4.66
CA MET A 32 -3.29 -13.74 5.44
C MET A 32 -3.86 -14.45 6.70
N THR A 33 -4.97 -13.94 7.26
CA THR A 33 -5.73 -14.58 8.36
C THR A 33 -6.50 -15.81 7.90
N GLU A 34 -7.12 -15.78 6.72
CA GLU A 34 -7.86 -16.92 6.14
C GLU A 34 -6.88 -18.06 5.79
N LEU A 35 -5.73 -17.70 5.20
CA LEU A 35 -4.67 -18.66 4.89
C LEU A 35 -4.03 -19.23 6.17
N ARG A 36 -3.76 -18.43 7.22
CA ARG A 36 -3.32 -18.95 8.53
C ARG A 36 -4.33 -19.91 9.14
N SER A 37 -5.62 -19.62 9.04
CA SER A 37 -6.66 -20.50 9.56
C SER A 37 -6.62 -21.88 8.88
N ALA A 38 -6.46 -21.94 7.56
CA ALA A 38 -6.41 -23.21 6.82
C ALA A 38 -5.28 -24.15 7.23
N PHE A 39 -4.11 -23.63 7.60
CA PHE A 39 -3.01 -24.44 8.12
C PHE A 39 -3.21 -24.85 9.59
N LEU A 40 -3.72 -23.93 10.43
CA LEU A 40 -3.98 -24.19 11.85
C LEU A 40 -5.09 -25.23 12.05
N ASN A 41 -6.20 -25.11 11.30
CA ASN A 41 -7.31 -26.08 11.27
C ASN A 41 -6.84 -27.48 10.82
N ALA A 42 -5.83 -27.54 9.94
CA ALA A 42 -5.23 -28.78 9.48
C ALA A 42 -4.18 -29.38 10.44
N GLY A 43 -3.87 -28.70 11.55
CA GLY A 43 -2.92 -29.13 12.59
C GLY A 43 -1.46 -28.74 12.36
N TYR A 44 -1.17 -27.83 11.42
CA TYR A 44 0.19 -27.36 11.12
C TYR A 44 0.53 -26.07 11.87
N ARG A 45 1.80 -25.93 12.28
CA ARG A 45 2.28 -24.69 12.93
C ARG A 45 2.52 -23.61 11.88
N VAL A 46 2.27 -22.36 12.24
CA VAL A 46 2.36 -21.23 11.32
C VAL A 46 2.84 -19.95 12.01
N SER A 47 3.84 -19.31 11.42
CA SER A 47 4.23 -17.94 11.77
C SER A 47 4.24 -17.02 10.54
N PHE A 48 4.37 -15.72 10.79
CA PHE A 48 4.92 -14.82 9.79
C PHE A 48 6.44 -14.94 9.75
N SER A 49 7.05 -14.39 8.70
CA SER A 49 8.47 -14.09 8.72
C SER A 49 8.70 -12.58 8.79
N HIS A 50 9.72 -12.14 9.52
CA HIS A 50 10.12 -10.74 9.57
C HIS A 50 10.62 -10.22 8.20
N ALA A 51 11.09 -11.13 7.32
CA ALA A 51 11.72 -10.81 6.04
C ALA A 51 10.79 -10.09 5.03
N ALA A 52 9.49 -10.39 5.02
CA ALA A 52 8.51 -9.70 4.18
C ALA A 52 7.15 -9.53 4.89
N THR A 53 6.21 -8.81 4.28
CA THR A 53 4.86 -8.58 4.84
C THR A 53 3.85 -9.63 4.42
N ALA A 54 4.04 -10.26 3.25
CA ALA A 54 3.19 -11.31 2.70
C ALA A 54 3.84 -12.71 2.77
N SER A 55 4.80 -12.89 3.69
CA SER A 55 5.54 -14.15 3.89
C SER A 55 5.03 -14.98 5.06
N LEU A 56 4.85 -16.27 4.82
CA LEU A 56 4.46 -17.28 5.80
C LEU A 56 5.59 -18.29 6.01
N LYS A 57 5.76 -18.77 7.25
CA LYS A 57 6.48 -20.03 7.55
C LYS A 57 5.49 -21.05 8.10
N THR A 58 5.70 -22.31 7.76
CA THR A 58 4.92 -23.44 8.29
C THR A 58 5.75 -24.74 8.21
N ASP A 59 5.39 -25.73 9.00
CA ASP A 59 5.88 -27.11 8.89
C ASP A 59 5.04 -28.00 7.93
N ALA A 60 3.98 -27.44 7.33
CA ALA A 60 3.17 -28.13 6.35
C ALA A 60 3.97 -28.56 5.09
N PRO A 61 3.74 -29.77 4.54
CA PRO A 61 4.46 -30.25 3.37
C PRO A 61 4.08 -29.45 2.10
N PRO A 62 4.99 -29.28 1.13
CA PRO A 62 4.73 -28.55 -0.11
C PRO A 62 3.50 -29.01 -0.91
N SER A 63 3.11 -30.28 -0.79
CA SER A 63 1.86 -30.79 -1.35
C SER A 63 0.64 -30.09 -0.75
N PHE A 64 0.50 -30.10 0.57
CA PHE A 64 -0.62 -29.49 1.29
C PHE A 64 -0.70 -27.97 1.05
N ILE A 65 0.44 -27.29 0.96
CA ILE A 65 0.51 -25.86 0.62
C ILE A 65 -0.15 -25.58 -0.74
N TRP A 66 0.14 -26.39 -1.77
CA TRP A 66 -0.53 -26.24 -3.07
C TRP A 66 -2.00 -26.66 -3.01
N ASP A 67 -2.36 -27.67 -2.24
CA ASP A 67 -3.76 -28.08 -2.04
C ASP A 67 -4.61 -26.94 -1.43
N VAL A 68 -4.06 -26.21 -0.44
CA VAL A 68 -4.66 -25.00 0.15
C VAL A 68 -4.85 -23.92 -0.91
N MET A 69 -3.81 -23.62 -1.70
CA MET A 69 -3.88 -22.58 -2.73
C MET A 69 -4.86 -22.95 -3.87
N CYS A 70 -4.97 -24.23 -4.24
CA CYS A 70 -5.95 -24.73 -5.21
C CYS A 70 -7.39 -24.67 -4.67
N ALA A 71 -7.61 -25.03 -3.40
CA ALA A 71 -8.91 -24.88 -2.74
C ALA A 71 -9.33 -23.40 -2.63
N TRP A 72 -8.39 -22.49 -2.34
CA TRP A 72 -8.62 -21.05 -2.37
C TRP A 72 -9.09 -20.59 -3.76
N LYS A 73 -8.37 -20.96 -4.83
CA LYS A 73 -8.76 -20.61 -6.21
C LYS A 73 -10.15 -21.13 -6.57
N ARG A 74 -10.49 -22.36 -6.18
CA ARG A 74 -11.83 -22.94 -6.37
C ARG A 74 -12.92 -22.06 -5.69
N ARG A 75 -12.66 -21.54 -4.48
CA ARG A 75 -13.57 -20.59 -3.80
C ARG A 75 -13.67 -19.24 -4.52
N VAL A 76 -12.55 -18.70 -5.04
CA VAL A 76 -12.54 -17.42 -5.79
C VAL A 76 -13.34 -17.53 -7.08
N GLU A 77 -13.20 -18.61 -7.85
CA GLU A 77 -13.96 -18.81 -9.08
C GLU A 77 -15.46 -19.06 -8.79
N VAL A 78 -15.82 -19.74 -7.70
CA VAL A 78 -17.23 -19.85 -7.25
C VAL A 78 -17.81 -18.48 -6.89
N ALA A 79 -17.13 -17.67 -6.08
CA ALA A 79 -17.61 -16.34 -5.69
C ALA A 79 -17.74 -15.37 -6.88
N LYS A 80 -16.90 -15.55 -7.89
CA LYS A 80 -16.94 -14.81 -9.16
C LYS A 80 -18.06 -15.32 -10.08
N ALA A 81 -18.38 -16.61 -10.06
CA ALA A 81 -19.52 -17.18 -10.77
C ALA A 81 -20.85 -16.71 -10.17
N THR A 82 -21.01 -16.74 -8.84
CA THR A 82 -22.22 -16.24 -8.16
C THR A 82 -22.45 -14.75 -8.43
N ALA A 83 -21.39 -13.93 -8.34
CA ALA A 83 -21.46 -12.50 -8.66
C ALA A 83 -21.69 -12.19 -10.16
N ALA A 84 -21.57 -13.19 -11.06
CA ALA A 84 -21.93 -13.08 -12.47
C ALA A 84 -23.32 -13.63 -12.79
N SER A 85 -23.90 -14.47 -11.90
CA SER A 85 -25.24 -15.04 -12.03
C SER A 85 -26.35 -14.23 -11.33
N GLU A 86 -25.99 -13.15 -10.63
CA GLU A 86 -26.95 -12.18 -10.07
C GLU A 86 -27.14 -11.00 -11.05
N PRO A 87 -28.12 -11.06 -11.97
CA PRO A 87 -28.56 -9.87 -12.71
C PRO A 87 -29.18 -8.86 -11.73
N SER A 88 -28.97 -7.58 -11.99
CA SER A 88 -29.37 -6.51 -11.07
C SER A 88 -30.88 -6.29 -11.03
N ASP A 89 -31.57 -6.88 -10.05
CA ASP A 89 -32.91 -6.45 -9.64
C ASP A 89 -33.13 -6.51 -8.11
N SER A 90 -32.68 -5.45 -7.43
CA SER A 90 -33.42 -4.81 -6.33
C SER A 90 -32.69 -3.56 -5.84
N ALA A 91 -33.45 -2.58 -5.36
CA ALA A 91 -32.93 -1.28 -4.96
C ALA A 91 -32.01 -1.37 -3.72
N ARG A 92 -30.87 -0.67 -3.78
CA ARG A 92 -29.98 -0.42 -2.63
C ARG A 92 -30.67 0.54 -1.65
N PRO A 93 -31.05 0.14 -0.43
CA PRO A 93 -31.44 1.09 0.60
C PRO A 93 -30.16 1.79 1.09
N SER A 94 -30.18 3.12 1.16
CA SER A 94 -29.15 3.85 1.91
C SER A 94 -29.24 3.49 3.39
N PRO A 95 -28.14 3.23 4.10
CA PRO A 95 -28.19 2.95 5.54
C PRO A 95 -28.72 4.19 6.26
N GLN A 96 -29.96 4.12 6.74
CA GLN A 96 -30.55 5.15 7.57
C GLN A 96 -29.90 5.13 8.96
N LYS A 97 -29.67 6.31 9.53
CA LYS A 97 -29.27 6.44 10.94
C LYS A 97 -30.50 6.23 11.80
N THR A 98 -30.47 5.26 12.70
CA THR A 98 -31.12 5.37 14.00
C THR A 98 -30.06 5.83 15.00
N ALA A 99 -30.41 6.80 15.85
CA ALA A 99 -29.53 7.33 16.87
C ALA A 99 -30.30 7.34 18.19
N GLU A 100 -29.79 6.64 19.20
CA GLU A 100 -30.31 6.66 20.57
C GLU A 100 -29.24 6.08 21.52
N GLU A 101 -28.18 6.87 21.75
CA GLU A 101 -27.39 6.89 23.00
C GLU A 101 -26.40 8.10 22.95
N GLU A 102 -26.90 9.28 23.33
CA GLU A 102 -26.16 10.14 24.26
C GLU A 102 -26.65 9.71 25.66
N GLU A 103 -25.87 9.70 26.75
CA GLU A 103 -24.84 10.64 27.22
C GLU A 103 -23.48 9.95 27.51
N ALA A 104 -22.35 10.65 27.68
CA ALA A 104 -22.18 12.05 28.09
C ALA A 104 -21.07 12.82 27.33
N LYS A 105 -21.19 14.15 27.36
CA LYS A 105 -20.26 15.16 26.82
C LYS A 105 -19.72 16.08 27.93
N THR A 106 -18.70 16.88 27.59
CA THR A 106 -18.06 18.04 28.30
C THR A 106 -16.55 17.78 28.43
N ILE A 107 -15.59 18.57 27.89
CA ILE A 107 -15.58 19.86 27.16
C ILE A 107 -14.19 19.99 26.46
N THR A 108 -13.83 20.87 25.50
CA THR A 108 -14.48 21.81 24.52
C THR A 108 -14.30 21.20 23.08
N LEU A 109 -14.43 21.80 21.87
CA LEU A 109 -14.49 23.17 21.30
C LEU A 109 -13.12 23.93 21.30
N GLU A 110 -12.63 24.68 20.29
CA GLU A 110 -12.97 24.97 18.87
C GLU A 110 -11.66 24.76 18.02
N ASP A 111 -11.42 25.13 16.74
CA ASP A 111 -12.10 25.96 15.73
C ASP A 111 -11.66 25.55 14.27
N SER A 112 -12.11 26.33 13.27
CA SER A 112 -11.82 26.46 11.82
C SER A 112 -10.39 26.23 11.25
N GLY A 113 -10.20 26.02 9.93
CA GLY A 113 -11.20 26.02 8.84
C GLY A 113 -10.69 25.66 7.42
N THR A 114 -11.68 25.66 6.51
CA THR A 114 -11.77 25.62 5.03
C THR A 114 -10.72 26.45 4.23
N ASP A 115 -10.53 26.37 2.90
CA ASP A 115 -11.21 25.75 1.73
C ASP A 115 -10.17 24.92 0.89
N ASP A 116 -10.46 23.99 -0.05
CA ASP A 116 -11.38 23.83 -1.20
C ASP A 116 -10.95 24.51 -2.54
N GLU A 117 -11.32 23.86 -3.65
CA GLU A 117 -11.08 24.12 -5.09
C GLU A 117 -9.61 24.29 -5.62
N MET A 118 -9.35 24.34 -6.94
CA MET A 118 -9.69 23.41 -8.06
C MET A 118 -8.86 23.79 -9.31
N ARG A 119 -8.74 22.85 -10.27
CA ARG A 119 -8.42 23.05 -11.73
C ARG A 119 -7.10 23.73 -12.20
N THR A 120 -6.41 22.98 -13.09
CA THR A 120 -5.70 23.34 -14.36
C THR A 120 -5.70 24.81 -14.87
N LYS A 121 -4.70 25.31 -15.64
CA LYS A 121 -4.04 24.71 -16.84
C LYS A 121 -2.61 25.24 -17.13
N ARG A 122 -1.93 24.57 -18.07
CA ARG A 122 -0.81 25.04 -18.93
C ARG A 122 -1.37 25.98 -20.05
N PRO A 123 -0.59 26.85 -20.74
CA PRO A 123 0.74 26.56 -21.31
C PRO A 123 1.82 27.66 -21.19
N ASP A 124 2.99 27.35 -21.75
CA ASP A 124 4.13 28.24 -21.97
C ASP A 124 4.78 27.83 -23.32
N VAL A 125 5.31 28.77 -24.10
CA VAL A 125 5.64 28.59 -25.54
C VAL A 125 6.95 29.31 -25.88
N ASP A 126 7.81 28.60 -26.62
CA ASP A 126 9.09 29.02 -27.24
C ASP A 126 10.21 29.57 -26.32
N GLY A 127 11.48 29.15 -26.48
CA GLY A 127 11.97 28.06 -27.34
C GLY A 127 13.50 28.02 -27.48
N ARG A 128 14.08 26.81 -27.34
CA ARG A 128 15.48 26.42 -27.65
C ARG A 128 16.61 27.11 -26.85
N ALA A 129 17.75 26.46 -26.58
CA ALA A 129 18.04 25.01 -26.52
C ALA A 129 19.32 24.75 -25.70
N VAL A 130 19.25 23.85 -24.71
CA VAL A 130 20.43 23.21 -24.08
C VAL A 130 20.09 21.73 -23.89
N VAL A 131 21.04 20.83 -24.17
CA VAL A 131 20.81 19.37 -24.19
C VAL A 131 20.82 18.80 -22.77
N GLU A 132 19.65 18.84 -22.13
CA GLU A 132 19.43 18.24 -20.82
C GLU A 132 19.02 16.77 -20.95
N GLN A 133 19.89 15.83 -20.56
CA GLN A 133 19.55 14.41 -20.47
C GLN A 133 18.62 14.14 -19.27
N LYS A 134 17.37 14.59 -19.36
CA LYS A 134 16.32 14.20 -18.43
C LYS A 134 16.15 12.68 -18.47
N ALA A 135 16.37 12.03 -17.33
CA ALA A 135 16.04 10.62 -17.13
C ALA A 135 14.51 10.43 -17.16
N ALA A 136 13.95 10.41 -18.38
CA ALA A 136 12.54 10.12 -18.61
C ALA A 136 12.24 8.74 -18.02
N LYS A 137 11.49 8.70 -16.92
CA LYS A 137 11.03 7.44 -16.31
C LYS A 137 10.07 6.77 -17.28
N ARG A 138 10.64 5.97 -18.19
CA ARG A 138 9.93 5.26 -19.26
C ARG A 138 8.76 4.53 -18.62
N LYS A 139 7.53 5.01 -18.89
CA LYS A 139 6.34 4.15 -18.85
C LYS A 139 6.43 3.20 -20.05
N SER A 140 7.42 2.32 -20.03
CA SER A 140 7.31 1.07 -20.76
C SER A 140 6.13 0.34 -20.14
N GLN A 141 4.97 0.44 -20.79
CA GLN A 141 4.06 -0.68 -20.82
C GLN A 141 4.89 -1.84 -21.37
N GLY A 142 5.44 -2.66 -20.46
CA GLY A 142 6.08 -3.89 -20.85
C GLY A 142 5.05 -4.65 -21.66
N LYS A 143 5.40 -5.03 -22.90
CA LYS A 143 4.54 -5.85 -23.73
C LYS A 143 4.15 -7.05 -22.86
N LYS A 144 2.87 -7.20 -22.52
CA LYS A 144 2.42 -8.31 -21.69
C LYS A 144 2.54 -9.56 -22.54
N HIS A 145 3.71 -10.18 -22.51
CA HIS A 145 3.94 -11.47 -23.11
C HIS A 145 2.87 -12.43 -22.56
N PRO A 146 2.23 -13.25 -23.40
CA PRO A 146 1.28 -14.24 -22.91
C PRO A 146 1.98 -15.14 -21.89
N PRO A 147 1.25 -15.69 -20.89
CA PRO A 147 1.83 -16.63 -19.94
C PRO A 147 2.49 -17.78 -20.70
N SER A 148 3.69 -18.17 -20.28
CA SER A 148 4.40 -19.28 -20.91
C SER A 148 3.60 -20.58 -20.78
N GLU A 149 3.65 -21.41 -21.83
CA GLU A 149 2.95 -22.70 -21.89
C GLU A 149 3.27 -23.58 -20.67
N ALA A 150 4.54 -23.63 -20.26
CA ALA A 150 4.98 -24.33 -19.06
C ALA A 150 4.23 -23.86 -17.79
N ALA A 151 3.98 -22.55 -17.65
CA ALA A 151 3.26 -22.00 -16.51
C ALA A 151 1.75 -22.21 -16.62
N LEU A 152 1.18 -22.40 -17.82
CA LEU A 152 -0.21 -22.83 -17.99
C LEU A 152 -0.37 -24.32 -17.65
N ARG A 153 0.58 -25.14 -18.07
CA ARG A 153 0.65 -26.58 -17.74
C ARG A 153 0.75 -26.83 -16.23
N VAL A 154 1.58 -26.08 -15.51
CA VAL A 154 1.68 -26.19 -14.04
C VAL A 154 0.34 -25.87 -13.37
N GLU A 155 -0.38 -24.84 -13.81
CA GLU A 155 -1.70 -24.51 -13.28
C GLU A 155 -2.70 -25.66 -13.52
N ALA A 156 -2.74 -26.22 -14.73
CA ALA A 156 -3.62 -27.33 -15.07
C ALA A 156 -3.35 -28.57 -14.19
N THR A 157 -2.10 -29.02 -14.13
CA THR A 157 -1.70 -30.20 -13.32
C THR A 157 -1.90 -29.98 -11.81
N LEU A 158 -1.86 -28.74 -11.31
CA LEU A 158 -2.22 -28.44 -9.93
C LEU A 158 -3.74 -28.49 -9.69
N MET A 159 -4.54 -27.98 -10.62
CA MET A 159 -6.01 -27.98 -10.52
C MET A 159 -6.66 -29.35 -10.77
N GLU A 160 -5.97 -30.22 -11.51
CA GLU A 160 -6.29 -31.63 -11.75
C GLU A 160 -6.18 -32.49 -10.47
N ARG A 161 -5.39 -32.06 -9.48
CA ARG A 161 -5.24 -32.79 -8.21
C ARG A 161 -6.57 -32.94 -7.47
N PRO A 162 -6.82 -34.13 -6.85
CA PRO A 162 -8.00 -34.34 -6.03
C PRO A 162 -8.08 -33.31 -4.90
N HIS A 163 -9.28 -32.92 -4.52
CA HIS A 163 -9.47 -32.01 -3.39
C HIS A 163 -9.10 -32.68 -2.07
N ASN A 164 -8.16 -32.08 -1.35
CA ASN A 164 -7.76 -32.51 -0.02
C ASN A 164 -8.78 -32.01 1.04
N PRO A 165 -9.54 -32.90 1.71
CA PRO A 165 -10.61 -32.51 2.62
C PRO A 165 -10.10 -31.93 3.96
N ARG A 166 -8.78 -31.96 4.21
CA ARG A 166 -8.17 -31.32 5.39
C ARG A 166 -8.04 -29.79 5.27
N VAL A 167 -8.38 -29.21 4.11
CA VAL A 167 -8.30 -27.77 3.89
C VAL A 167 -9.63 -27.11 4.28
N ASP A 168 -9.70 -26.55 5.49
CA ASP A 168 -10.84 -25.74 5.94
C ASP A 168 -10.42 -24.29 6.26
N PHE A 169 -11.12 -23.33 5.66
CA PHE A 169 -10.89 -21.89 5.82
C PHE A 169 -11.82 -21.23 6.87
N THR A 170 -12.47 -21.98 7.76
CA THR A 170 -13.17 -21.39 8.92
C THR A 170 -12.20 -20.53 9.75
N PRO A 171 -12.59 -19.32 10.23
CA PRO A 171 -11.69 -18.45 10.97
C PRO A 171 -11.21 -19.06 12.28
N HIS A 172 -9.92 -19.38 12.38
CA HIS A 172 -9.31 -19.96 13.58
C HIS A 172 -8.89 -18.87 14.57
N PRO A 173 -9.11 -19.00 15.90
CA PRO A 173 -8.76 -17.96 16.88
C PRO A 173 -7.29 -17.51 16.79
N ASN A 174 -6.35 -18.47 16.74
CA ASN A 174 -4.90 -18.17 16.68
C ASN A 174 -4.40 -17.73 15.29
N ALA A 175 -5.30 -17.46 14.34
CA ALA A 175 -4.93 -16.96 13.01
C ALA A 175 -4.45 -15.49 13.04
N ASN A 176 -4.88 -14.71 14.04
CA ASN A 176 -4.31 -13.41 14.36
C ASN A 176 -3.27 -13.60 15.48
N PRO A 177 -1.99 -13.20 15.32
CA PRO A 177 -0.98 -13.39 16.36
C PRO A 177 -1.19 -12.45 17.56
N SER A 178 -0.69 -12.87 18.72
CA SER A 178 -0.62 -12.12 19.98
C SER A 178 -0.16 -10.68 19.78
N SER A 179 0.98 -10.46 19.13
CA SER A 179 1.53 -9.13 18.86
C SER A 179 0.58 -8.20 18.12
N ARG A 180 -0.38 -8.73 17.33
CA ARG A 180 -1.37 -7.93 16.62
C ARG A 180 -2.67 -7.73 17.41
N VAL A 181 -3.00 -8.61 18.35
CA VAL A 181 -4.10 -8.39 19.32
C VAL A 181 -3.69 -7.34 20.35
N GLU A 182 -2.45 -7.41 20.83
CA GLU A 182 -1.85 -6.49 21.81
C GLU A 182 -1.45 -5.11 21.25
N GLY A 183 -1.66 -4.87 19.94
CA GLY A 183 -1.29 -3.62 19.27
C GLY A 183 0.24 -3.38 19.19
N LEU A 184 1.03 -4.43 19.38
CA LEU A 184 2.48 -4.36 19.59
C LEU A 184 3.22 -3.90 18.32
N LEU A 185 4.04 -2.85 18.47
CA LEU A 185 4.50 -2.06 17.34
C LEU A 185 5.46 -2.84 16.41
N ARG A 186 5.21 -2.88 15.10
CA ARG A 186 6.07 -3.62 14.14
C ARG A 186 7.44 -2.96 13.96
N TYR A 187 7.58 -1.66 14.20
CA TYR A 187 8.85 -0.96 14.24
C TYR A 187 8.87 -0.13 15.53
N GLN A 188 9.95 -0.16 16.30
CA GLN A 188 10.11 0.73 17.45
C GLN A 188 10.02 2.19 16.99
N LEU A 189 9.48 3.06 17.86
CA LEU A 189 9.51 4.50 17.62
C LEU A 189 10.96 4.97 17.50
N ASN A 190 11.22 5.83 16.51
CA ASN A 190 12.55 6.39 16.30
C ASN A 190 13.00 7.18 17.54
N PRO A 191 14.23 6.97 18.05
CA PRO A 191 14.66 7.53 19.33
C PRO A 191 14.87 9.05 19.32
N LEU A 192 14.92 9.68 18.14
CA LEU A 192 15.07 11.13 17.97
C LEU A 192 14.14 11.64 16.85
N PRO A 193 13.55 12.85 16.96
CA PRO A 193 12.59 13.39 15.99
C PRO A 193 13.11 13.51 14.56
N ASN A 194 14.44 13.60 14.40
CA ASN A 194 15.16 13.74 13.14
C ASN A 194 16.01 12.51 12.78
N TRP A 195 15.69 11.33 13.33
CA TRP A 195 16.38 10.07 13.05
C TRP A 195 16.02 9.53 11.65
N GLY A 196 16.77 9.96 10.65
CA GLY A 196 16.61 9.53 9.26
C GLY A 196 17.40 10.41 8.29
N PRO A 197 17.46 10.06 6.99
CA PRO A 197 18.08 10.91 5.98
C PRO A 197 17.36 12.26 5.91
N LYS A 198 18.07 13.33 6.29
CA LYS A 198 17.54 14.70 6.34
C LYS A 198 16.93 15.09 4.99
N ALA A 199 15.79 15.78 5.01
CA ALA A 199 15.10 16.21 3.80
C ALA A 199 16.04 16.96 2.85
N ARG A 200 15.97 16.63 1.55
CA ARG A 200 16.83 17.24 0.51
C ARG A 200 16.77 18.77 0.58
N ALA A 201 17.94 19.40 0.52
CA ALA A 201 18.05 20.86 0.47
C ALA A 201 17.21 21.42 -0.69
N ARG A 202 16.34 22.39 -0.38
CA ARG A 202 15.53 23.13 -1.35
C ARG A 202 16.28 24.42 -1.67
N SER A 203 16.42 24.78 -2.94
CA SER A 203 17.01 26.08 -3.30
C SER A 203 16.05 27.20 -2.91
N VAL A 204 16.49 28.07 -1.99
CA VAL A 204 15.78 29.31 -1.69
C VAL A 204 15.91 30.21 -2.91
N LYS A 205 14.80 30.49 -3.60
CA LYS A 205 14.75 31.55 -4.60
C LYS A 205 15.00 32.86 -3.87
N LYS A 206 16.03 33.62 -4.26
CA LYS A 206 16.23 34.99 -3.76
C LYS A 206 14.96 35.80 -4.07
N PRO A 207 14.41 36.58 -3.11
CA PRO A 207 13.34 37.51 -3.43
C PRO A 207 13.87 38.51 -4.46
N ILE A 208 13.11 38.74 -5.52
CA ILE A 208 13.42 39.77 -6.51
C ILE A 208 13.12 41.12 -5.84
N LEU A 209 14.13 41.97 -5.70
CA LEU A 209 13.94 43.37 -5.33
C LEU A 209 13.29 44.08 -6.52
N THR A 210 11.96 44.11 -6.53
CA THR A 210 11.17 44.87 -7.51
C THR A 210 11.41 46.36 -7.25
N ALA A 211 12.34 46.96 -7.99
CA ALA A 211 12.64 48.38 -7.87
C ALA A 211 11.41 49.21 -8.20
N LEU A 212 10.87 49.93 -7.20
CA LEU A 212 9.80 50.90 -7.42
C LEU A 212 10.34 52.05 -8.25
N LYS A 213 9.65 52.36 -9.35
CA LYS A 213 10.04 53.39 -10.31
C LYS A 213 9.46 54.73 -9.89
N GLU A 214 10.25 55.53 -9.17
CA GLU A 214 9.85 56.88 -8.78
C GLU A 214 9.73 57.84 -9.99
N PRO A 215 8.71 58.72 -10.03
CA PRO A 215 8.54 59.69 -11.09
C PRO A 215 9.04 61.11 -10.72
N GLY A 216 9.60 61.82 -11.71
CA GLY A 216 9.31 63.26 -11.85
C GLY A 216 10.13 64.29 -11.07
N ASN A 217 11.45 64.34 -11.30
CA ASN A 217 12.32 65.53 -11.25
C ASN A 217 11.66 66.93 -11.05
N LEU A 218 12.14 67.71 -10.06
CA LEU A 218 11.98 69.17 -10.00
C LEU A 218 13.29 69.93 -9.64
N THR A 219 13.88 70.55 -10.66
CA THR A 219 14.50 71.91 -10.68
C THR A 219 15.51 72.35 -9.59
N ALA A 220 16.79 72.21 -9.94
CA ALA A 220 17.93 73.15 -9.80
C ALA A 220 17.90 74.39 -8.85
N THR A 221 19.02 74.59 -8.15
CA THR A 221 19.65 75.91 -7.82
C THR A 221 21.18 75.71 -7.65
N LYS A 222 21.99 76.78 -7.57
CA LYS A 222 23.35 76.84 -8.15
C LYS A 222 24.45 77.41 -7.22
N GLN A 223 25.54 76.65 -7.03
CA GLN A 223 26.89 77.10 -6.59
C GLN A 223 27.05 77.65 -5.15
N PRO A 224 28.29 77.90 -4.63
CA PRO A 224 29.62 77.84 -5.27
C PRO A 224 30.65 76.87 -4.67
N ARG A 225 31.83 76.84 -5.33
CA ARG A 225 33.07 76.20 -4.85
C ARG A 225 33.68 77.04 -3.71
N ASN A 226 34.59 76.43 -2.95
CA ASN A 226 35.79 77.12 -2.45
C ASN A 226 36.94 76.13 -2.28
N HIS A 227 38.16 76.64 -2.07
CA HIS A 227 39.42 75.89 -2.13
C HIS A 227 40.31 76.21 -0.93
N SER A 228 41.02 75.20 -0.43
CA SER A 228 42.25 75.27 0.39
C SER A 228 42.94 73.90 0.31
#